data_AF-A0A358NGY4-F1
#
_entry.id   AF-A0A358NGY4-F1
#
_cell.length_a   1.000
_cell.length_b   1.000
_cell.length_c   1.000
_cell.angle_alpha   90.00
_cell.angle_beta   90.00
_cell.angle_gamma   90.00
#
_symmetry.space_group_name_H-M   'P 1'
#
loop_
_entity.id
_entity.type
_entity.pdbx_description
1 polymer ?
#
loop_
_entity_poly.entity_id
_entity_poly.type
_entity_poly.pdbx_seq_one_letter_code
_entity_poly.pdbx_strand_id
1 'polypeptide(L)' 'MKKSNFFAFISRMKYINRWGLMHSTKEENVSEHSL' A
#
# COMPACT_ATOMS: atom_id res chain seq x y z
N MET A 1 -0.29 -21.29 18.91
CA MET A 1 -0.25 -20.72 17.54
C MET A 1 0.85 -19.67 17.47
N LYS A 2 1.78 -19.76 16.52
CA LYS A 2 2.69 -18.64 16.21
C LYS A 2 1.85 -17.47 15.72
N LYS A 3 1.99 -16.28 16.33
CA LYS A 3 1.39 -15.05 15.78
C LYS A 3 2.07 -14.73 14.45
N SER A 4 1.28 -14.62 13.39
CA SER A 4 1.75 -14.16 12.08
C SER A 4 1.56 -12.65 11.97
N ASN A 5 2.58 -11.96 11.48
CA ASN A 5 2.53 -10.51 11.24
C ASN A 5 2.00 -10.17 9.83
N PHE A 6 1.50 -11.16 9.09
CA PHE A 6 1.03 -10.98 7.70
C PHE A 6 0.05 -9.82 7.54
N PHE A 7 -1.05 -9.81 8.31
CA PHE A 7 -2.04 -8.73 8.23
C PHE A 7 -1.49 -7.38 8.69
N ALA A 8 -0.52 -7.37 9.62
CA ALA A 8 0.16 -6.14 10.01
C ALA A 8 0.94 -5.54 8.83
N PHE A 9 1.62 -6.35 8.01
CA PHE A 9 2.29 -5.87 6.80
C PHE A 9 1.29 -5.41 5.73
N ILE A 10 0.23 -6.18 5.47
CA ILE A 10 -0.81 -5.82 4.50
C ILE A 10 -1.45 -4.46 4.86
N SER A 11 -1.72 -4.21 6.15
CA SER A 11 -2.29 -2.94 6.61
C SER A 11 -1.41 -1.71 6.32
N ARG A 12 -0.11 -1.90 6.03
CA ARG A 12 0.83 -0.81 5.73
C ARG A 12 0.86 -0.44 4.24
N MET A 13 0.26 -1.24 3.35
CA MET A 13 0.27 -0.96 1.91
C MET A 13 -0.41 0.36 1.55
N LYS A 14 -1.36 0.83 2.38
CA LYS A 14 -2.01 2.13 2.25
C LYS A 14 -1.06 3.33 2.36
N TYR A 15 0.13 3.14 2.92
CA TYR A 15 1.15 4.18 3.07
C TYR A 15 2.16 4.19 1.92
N ILE A 16 2.09 3.24 1.00
CA ILE A 16 3.01 3.13 -0.13
C ILE A 16 2.33 3.77 -1.34
N ASN A 17 2.72 5.00 -1.65
CA ASN A 17 2.22 5.72 -2.83
C ASN A 17 2.90 5.19 -4.10
N ARG A 18 2.13 5.14 -5.19
CA ARG A 18 2.59 4.80 -6.53
C ARG A 18 3.03 6.05 -7.29
N TRP A 19 3.72 5.84 -8.41
CA TRP A 19 4.15 6.91 -9.32
C TRP A 19 5.11 7.95 -8.71
N GLY A 20 5.96 7.57 -7.76
CA GLY A 20 6.85 8.50 -7.05
C GLY A 20 7.89 9.27 -7.90
N LEU A 21 7.96 9.03 -9.21
CA LEU A 21 8.83 9.73 -10.15
C LEU A 21 8.06 10.62 -11.15
N MET A 22 6.72 10.57 -11.15
CA MET A 22 5.87 11.27 -12.10
C MET A 22 4.77 12.04 -11.37
N HIS A 23 4.32 13.15 -11.95
CA HIS A 23 3.16 13.85 -11.42
C HIS A 23 1.88 13.05 -11.71
N SER A 24 1.11 12.74 -10.67
CA SER A 24 -0.21 12.10 -10.78
C SER A 24 -1.30 13.09 -10.39
N THR A 25 -2.34 13.21 -11.24
CA THR A 25 -3.51 14.09 -10.96
C THR A 25 -4.25 13.68 -9.69
N LYS A 26 -4.20 12.40 -9.34
CA LYS A 26 -4.71 11.84 -8.10
C LYS A 26 -3.64 10.92 -7.53
N GLU A 27 -3.35 11.04 -6.24
CA GLU A 27 -2.47 10.08 -5.56
C GLU A 27 -3.15 8.69 -5.54
N GLU A 28 -2.36 7.66 -5.85
CA GLU A 28 -2.78 6.27 -5.83
C GLU A 28 -1.82 5.51 -4.91
N ASN A 29 -2.32 4.78 -3.93
CA ASN A 29 -1.49 3.89 -3.11
C ASN A 29 -1.60 2.41 -3.55
N VAL A 30 -0.65 1.58 -3.12
CA VAL A 30 -0.60 0.15 -3.47
C VAL A 30 -1.85 -0.60 -2.99
N SER A 31 -2.45 -0.20 -1.86
CA SER A 31 -3.67 -0.83 -1.36
C SER A 31 -4.89 -0.52 -2.22
N GLU A 32 -5.01 0.71 -2.74
CA GLU A 32 -6.09 1.12 -3.65
C GLU A 32 -5.96 0.44 -5.01
N HIS A 33 -4.75 0.39 -5.55
CA HIS A 33 -4.47 -0.22 -6.85
C HIS A 33 -4.76 -1.73 -6.89
N SER A 34 -4.61 -2.40 -5.75
CA SER A 34 -4.80 -3.86 -5.64
C SER A 34 -6.25 -4.27 -5.34
N LEU A 35 -7.14 -3.29 -5.11
CA LEU A 35 -8.57 -3.50 -4.82
C LEU A 35 -9.37 -3.55 -6.11
#